data_AF-A0A953TZJ7-F1
#
_entry.id   AF-A0A953TZJ7-F1
#
_cell.length_a   1.000
_cell.length_b   1.000
_cell.length_c   1.000
_cell.angle_alpha   90.00
_cell.angle_beta   90.00
_cell.angle_gamma   90.00
#
_symmetry.space_group_name_H-M   'P 1'
#
loop_
_entity.id
_entity.type
_entity.pdbx_description
1 polymer ?
#
loop_
_entity_poly.entity_id
_entity_poly.type
_entity_poly.pdbx_seq_one_letter_code
_entity_poly.pdbx_strand_id
1 'polypeptide(L)'
;MKLDNGQSLNRILESAVIASWADLMKSAKSGLIHLEYAFAPNGSLEYLKVWSSVTRGQWRLACEYWMSPSAFHVSGIHFENGFQSEGLTQTLEFIMRHQQAFSPSPDFGRTGSLQIQAPTEEESTEAARSMEEALCRVNSFSAEPSIA
;
A
#
# COMPACT_ATOMS: atom_id res chain seq x y z
N MET A 1 -9.94 -10.46 20.31
CA MET A 1 -10.20 -10.09 18.91
C MET A 1 -9.45 -11.07 18.03
N LYS A 2 -10.16 -11.77 17.15
CA LYS A 2 -9.62 -12.85 16.33
C LYS A 2 -9.02 -12.19 15.09
N LEU A 3 -7.69 -12.14 15.02
CA LEU A 3 -6.96 -11.70 13.82
C LEU A 3 -7.13 -12.82 12.79
N ASP A 4 -8.05 -12.63 11.84
CA ASP A 4 -8.19 -13.54 10.71
C ASP A 4 -6.84 -13.71 10.01
N ASN A 5 -6.41 -14.97 9.94
CA ASN A 5 -5.08 -15.43 9.57
C ASN A 5 -4.86 -15.42 8.05
N GLY A 6 -5.29 -14.35 7.38
CA GLY A 6 -5.01 -14.03 5.98
C GLY A 6 -4.48 -12.60 5.89
N GLN A 7 -3.46 -12.37 5.07
CA GLN A 7 -3.00 -11.01 4.72
C GLN A 7 -4.14 -10.29 3.99
N SER A 8 -4.93 -9.53 4.74
CA SER A 8 -5.93 -8.62 4.17
C SER A 8 -5.22 -7.48 3.44
N LEU A 9 -5.89 -6.91 2.45
CA LEU A 9 -5.39 -5.76 1.69
C LEU A 9 -4.91 -4.62 2.61
N ASN A 10 -5.65 -4.32 3.68
CA ASN A 10 -5.27 -3.28 4.63
C ASN A 10 -3.97 -3.58 5.35
N ARG A 11 -3.75 -4.85 5.74
CA ARG A 11 -2.55 -5.27 6.47
C ARG A 11 -1.31 -5.26 5.57
N ILE A 12 -1.45 -5.63 4.30
CA ILE A 12 -0.31 -5.57 3.37
C ILE A 12 0.01 -4.12 2.97
N LEU A 13 -1.00 -3.26 2.80
CA LEU A 13 -0.79 -1.82 2.57
C LEU A 13 -0.15 -1.14 3.79
N GLU A 14 -0.56 -1.53 5.00
CA GLU A 14 0.07 -1.08 6.24
C GLU A 14 1.55 -1.48 6.29
N SER A 15 1.83 -2.77 6.03
CA SER A 15 3.20 -3.31 6.02
C SER A 15 4.07 -2.60 4.97
N ALA A 16 3.53 -2.32 3.78
CA ALA A 16 4.24 -1.60 2.72
C ALA A 16 4.66 -0.19 3.13
N VAL A 17 3.76 0.53 3.79
CA VAL A 17 4.02 1.90 4.25
C VAL A 17 4.98 1.91 5.42
N ILE A 18 4.86 0.98 6.37
CA ILE A 18 5.80 0.84 7.48
C ILE A 18 7.21 0.51 6.95
N ALA A 19 7.33 -0.44 6.01
CA ALA A 19 8.60 -0.80 5.39
C ALA A 19 9.24 0.38 4.61
N SER A 20 8.40 1.25 4.04
CA SER A 20 8.85 2.44 3.29
C SER A 20 8.83 3.73 4.12
N TRP A 21 8.73 3.62 5.46
CA TRP A 21 8.54 4.77 6.35
C TRP A 21 9.68 5.79 6.24
N ALA A 22 10.91 5.32 6.14
CA ALA A 22 12.10 6.18 6.05
C ALA A 22 12.06 7.10 4.82
N ASP A 23 11.60 6.58 3.68
CA ASP A 23 11.45 7.36 2.44
C ASP A 23 10.28 8.35 2.53
N LEU A 24 9.15 7.90 3.08
CA LEU A 24 7.93 8.71 3.20
C LEU A 24 8.06 9.86 4.20
N MET A 25 8.92 9.71 5.20
CA MET A 25 9.11 10.69 6.26
C MET A 25 10.38 11.54 6.12
N LYS A 26 11.22 11.30 5.09
CA LYS A 26 12.46 12.06 4.83
C LYS A 26 13.29 12.27 6.10
N SER A 27 13.47 11.21 6.88
CA SER A 27 14.19 11.20 8.17
C SER A 27 13.51 11.89 9.38
N ALA A 28 12.23 12.29 9.26
CA ALA A 28 11.48 12.77 10.40
C ALA A 28 11.21 11.65 11.42
N LYS A 29 11.51 11.91 12.69
CA LYS A 29 11.36 10.95 13.80
C LYS A 29 9.91 10.68 14.19
N SER A 30 8.98 11.52 13.76
CA SER A 30 7.58 11.46 14.15
C SER A 30 6.70 12.05 13.04
N GLY A 31 5.50 11.50 12.93
CA GLY A 31 4.44 12.02 12.10
C GLY A 31 3.38 10.97 11.85
N LEU A 32 2.52 11.25 10.89
CA LEU A 32 1.39 10.42 10.54
C LEU A 32 1.39 10.17 9.04
N ILE A 33 1.09 8.95 8.64
CA ILE A 33 0.78 8.61 7.25
C ILE A 33 -0.69 8.24 7.18
N HIS A 34 -1.38 8.78 6.19
CA HIS A 34 -2.77 8.47 5.91
C HIS A 34 -2.88 7.90 4.51
N LEU A 35 -3.42 6.70 4.39
CA LEU A 35 -3.74 6.07 3.14
C LEU A 35 -5.23 6.26 2.90
N GLU A 36 -5.56 6.74 1.71
CA GLU A 36 -6.92 6.80 1.21
C GLU A 36 -6.99 5.93 -0.04
N TYR A 37 -7.96 5.03 -0.12
CA TYR A 37 -8.13 4.17 -1.29
C TYR A 37 -9.60 3.95 -1.57
N ALA A 38 -9.95 3.78 -2.85
CA ALA A 38 -11.30 3.46 -3.26
C ALA A 38 -11.33 2.18 -4.07
N PHE A 39 -12.41 1.44 -3.95
CA PHE A 39 -12.68 0.27 -4.77
C PHE A 39 -13.54 0.64 -5.97
N ALA A 40 -13.23 0.10 -7.13
CA ALA A 40 -14.10 0.08 -8.29
C ALA A 40 -15.34 -0.82 -8.03
N PRO A 41 -16.39 -0.72 -8.86
CA PRO A 41 -17.59 -1.56 -8.73
C PRO A 41 -17.33 -3.07 -8.82
N ASN A 42 -16.18 -3.48 -9.37
CA ASN A 42 -15.74 -4.87 -9.44
C ASN A 42 -15.06 -5.37 -8.14
N GLY A 43 -14.95 -4.52 -7.12
CA GLY A 43 -14.32 -4.85 -5.83
C GLY A 43 -12.79 -4.79 -5.81
N SER A 44 -12.13 -4.41 -6.92
CA SER A 44 -10.69 -4.11 -6.92
C SER A 44 -10.46 -2.65 -6.57
N LEU A 45 -9.32 -2.31 -5.97
CA LEU A 45 -8.87 -0.92 -5.81
C LEU A 45 -8.84 -0.23 -7.18
N GLU A 46 -9.41 0.96 -7.23
CA GLU A 46 -9.33 1.88 -8.36
C GLU A 46 -8.14 2.82 -8.19
N TYR A 47 -7.95 3.35 -6.98
CA TYR A 47 -6.85 4.23 -6.64
C TYR A 47 -6.41 4.08 -5.18
N LEU A 48 -5.19 4.54 -4.91
CA LEU A 48 -4.60 4.71 -3.58
C LEU A 48 -3.87 6.05 -3.54
N LYS A 49 -4.02 6.80 -2.45
CA LYS A 49 -3.31 8.03 -2.15
C LYS A 49 -2.64 7.89 -0.81
N VAL A 50 -1.37 8.27 -0.74
CA VAL A 50 -0.55 8.24 0.47
C VAL A 50 -0.22 9.67 0.85
N TRP A 51 -0.75 10.09 1.98
CA TRP A 51 -0.56 11.41 2.57
C TRP A 51 0.40 11.31 3.74
N SER A 52 1.40 12.18 3.80
CA SER A 52 2.29 12.29 4.93
C SER A 52 2.06 13.60 5.68
N SER A 53 2.13 13.54 7.01
CA SER A 53 2.03 14.68 7.91
C SER A 53 3.19 14.64 8.90
N VAL A 54 4.29 15.28 8.52
CA VAL A 54 5.46 15.48 9.40
C VAL A 54 5.20 16.59 10.42
N THR A 55 4.51 17.66 10.00
CA THR A 55 4.14 18.78 10.87
C THR A 55 2.66 18.66 11.21
N ARG A 56 2.32 18.73 12.50
CA ARG A 56 0.95 18.56 12.98
C ARG A 56 0.00 19.50 12.24
N GLY A 57 -1.02 18.94 11.59
CA GLY A 57 -2.04 19.69 10.85
C GLY A 57 -1.70 20.01 9.40
N GLN A 58 -0.54 19.57 8.89
CA GLN A 58 -0.13 19.75 7.50
C GLN A 58 -0.02 18.40 6.81
N TRP A 59 -1.02 18.08 5.97
CA TRP A 59 -0.99 16.90 5.12
C TRP A 59 -0.40 17.25 3.75
N ARG A 60 0.55 16.45 3.28
CA ARG A 60 1.14 16.55 1.95
C ARG A 60 0.96 15.24 1.23
N LEU A 61 0.50 15.29 -0.01
CA LEU A 61 0.42 14.10 -0.85
C LEU A 61 1.85 13.64 -1.15
N ALA A 62 2.20 12.44 -0.71
CA ALA A 62 3.50 11.85 -0.97
C ALA A 62 3.47 11.14 -2.34
N CYS A 63 2.48 10.27 -2.53
CA CYS A 63 2.24 9.64 -3.82
C CYS A 63 0.78 9.24 -3.98
N GLU A 64 0.38 9.05 -5.23
CA GLU A 64 -0.86 8.41 -5.61
C GLU A 64 -0.59 7.28 -6.59
N TYR A 65 -1.46 6.28 -6.60
CA TYR A 65 -1.41 5.16 -7.52
C TYR A 65 -2.80 4.98 -8.12
N TRP A 66 -2.86 4.89 -9.44
CA TRP A 66 -4.10 4.65 -10.19
C TRP A 66 -4.02 3.34 -10.96
N MET A 67 -5.05 2.50 -10.85
CA MET A 67 -5.11 1.26 -11.62
C MET A 67 -5.35 1.51 -13.11
N SER A 68 -6.16 2.52 -13.43
CA SER A 68 -6.52 2.89 -14.79
C SER A 68 -6.26 4.37 -15.02
N PRO A 69 -5.82 4.77 -16.22
CA PRO A 69 -5.68 6.19 -16.54
C PRO A 69 -7.06 6.85 -16.60
N SER A 70 -7.13 8.11 -16.20
CA SER A 70 -8.30 8.97 -16.31
C SER A 70 -7.92 10.28 -17.01
N ALA A 71 -8.90 11.17 -17.23
CA ALA A 71 -8.62 12.50 -17.80
C ALA A 71 -7.64 13.34 -16.96
N PHE A 72 -7.51 13.02 -15.67
CA PHE A 72 -6.69 13.78 -14.71
C PHE A 72 -5.50 13.00 -14.16
N HIS A 73 -5.47 11.66 -14.32
CA HIS A 73 -4.49 10.80 -13.68
C HIS A 73 -3.92 9.76 -14.65
N VAL A 74 -2.61 9.56 -14.60
CA VAL A 74 -1.94 8.48 -15.34
C VAL A 74 -1.97 7.21 -14.50
N SER A 75 -2.13 6.04 -15.12
CA SER A 75 -2.02 4.76 -14.42
C SER A 75 -0.63 4.52 -13.86
N GLY A 76 -0.55 3.83 -12.73
CA GLY A 76 0.69 3.56 -12.01
C GLY A 76 0.92 4.54 -10.87
N ILE A 77 2.13 4.52 -10.31
CA ILE A 77 2.52 5.42 -9.22
C ILE A 77 2.91 6.80 -9.75
N HIS A 78 2.51 7.83 -9.03
CA HIS A 78 2.93 9.20 -9.23
C HIS A 78 3.32 9.80 -7.88
N PHE A 79 4.54 10.34 -7.79
CA PHE A 79 4.99 11.04 -6.59
C PHE A 79 4.80 12.54 -6.75
N GLU A 80 4.36 13.16 -5.67
CA GLU A 80 4.14 14.60 -5.57
C GLU A 80 5.15 15.21 -4.59
N ASN A 81 5.20 16.54 -4.49
CA ASN A 81 5.99 17.25 -3.46
C ASN A 81 7.49 16.85 -3.38
N GLY A 82 8.08 16.38 -4.49
CA GLY A 82 9.47 15.92 -4.55
C GLY A 82 9.73 14.69 -3.67
N PHE A 83 8.70 13.87 -3.42
CA PHE A 83 8.89 12.52 -2.88
C PHE A 83 9.38 11.59 -4.01
N GLN A 84 10.14 10.57 -3.63
CA GLN A 84 10.54 9.47 -4.51
C GLN A 84 10.93 8.30 -3.63
N SER A 85 10.49 7.10 -3.99
CA SER A 85 10.93 5.86 -3.34
C SER A 85 10.80 4.73 -4.34
N GLU A 86 11.94 4.12 -4.69
CA GLU A 86 11.95 2.95 -5.57
C GLU A 86 11.31 1.74 -4.88
N GLY A 87 11.61 1.54 -3.59
CA GLY A 87 11.04 0.46 -2.79
C GLY A 87 9.52 0.55 -2.69
N LEU A 88 8.98 1.75 -2.39
CA LEU A 88 7.53 1.95 -2.34
C LEU A 88 6.88 1.80 -3.71
N THR A 89 7.54 2.24 -4.78
CA THR A 89 7.06 2.08 -6.16
C THR A 89 6.84 0.62 -6.50
N GLN A 90 7.88 -0.20 -6.35
CA GLN A 90 7.84 -1.62 -6.66
C GLN A 90 6.82 -2.34 -5.77
N THR A 91 6.78 -1.98 -4.49
CA THR A 91 5.86 -2.57 -3.52
C THR A 91 4.39 -2.28 -3.85
N LEU A 92 4.04 -1.00 -4.06
CA LEU A 92 2.67 -0.62 -4.37
C LEU A 92 2.24 -1.18 -5.73
N GLU A 93 3.11 -1.14 -6.72
CA GLU A 93 2.85 -1.75 -8.03
C GLU A 93 2.55 -3.25 -7.90
N PHE A 94 3.32 -3.96 -7.06
CA PHE A 94 3.10 -5.38 -6.82
C PHE A 94 1.75 -5.66 -6.15
N ILE A 95 1.44 -4.95 -5.07
CA ILE A 95 0.17 -5.10 -4.33
C ILE A 95 -1.01 -4.79 -5.26
N MET A 96 -0.91 -3.72 -6.04
CA MET A 96 -1.95 -3.25 -6.94
C MET A 96 -2.19 -4.19 -8.13
N ARG A 97 -1.16 -4.87 -8.65
CA ARG A 97 -1.33 -5.89 -9.69
C ARG A 97 -1.89 -7.20 -9.16
N HIS A 98 -1.60 -7.55 -7.90
CA HIS A 98 -1.94 -8.85 -7.32
C HIS A 98 -3.01 -8.76 -6.22
N GLN A 99 -3.92 -7.78 -6.31
CA GLN A 99 -4.97 -7.55 -5.29
C GLN A 99 -5.82 -8.79 -5.01
N GLN A 100 -6.04 -9.65 -6.01
CA GLN A 100 -6.80 -10.90 -5.86
C GLN A 100 -6.14 -11.88 -4.87
N ALA A 101 -4.82 -11.80 -4.67
CA ALA A 101 -4.11 -12.61 -3.68
C ALA A 101 -4.34 -12.12 -2.24
N PHE A 102 -4.81 -10.88 -2.07
CA PHE A 102 -4.99 -10.21 -0.79
C PHE A 102 -6.47 -10.00 -0.50
N SER A 103 -7.24 -11.11 -0.39
CA SER A 103 -8.66 -11.18 -0.03
C SER A 103 -9.36 -9.82 -0.03
N PRO A 104 -9.68 -9.23 -1.21
CA PRO A 104 -10.25 -7.90 -1.27
C PRO A 104 -11.57 -7.94 -0.52
N SER A 105 -11.71 -7.10 0.51
CA SER A 105 -13.01 -6.90 1.15
C SER A 105 -14.01 -6.52 0.06
N PRO A 106 -15.23 -7.07 0.06
CA PRO A 106 -16.27 -6.76 -0.93
C PRO A 106 -16.86 -5.35 -0.68
N ASP A 107 -16.00 -4.35 -0.63
CA ASP A 107 -16.33 -2.95 -0.43
C ASP A 107 -16.57 -2.30 -1.81
N PHE A 108 -17.55 -2.83 -2.55
CA PHE A 108 -17.92 -2.42 -3.90
C PHE A 108 -18.20 -0.90 -4.01
N GLY A 109 -17.25 -0.12 -4.54
CA GLY A 109 -17.43 1.33 -4.69
C GLY A 109 -17.18 2.17 -3.43
N ARG A 110 -16.73 1.57 -2.32
CA ARG A 110 -16.48 2.32 -1.08
C ARG A 110 -15.07 2.87 -1.02
N THR A 111 -14.91 3.95 -0.28
CA THR A 111 -13.62 4.51 0.11
C THR A 111 -13.20 3.95 1.46
N GLY A 112 -12.02 3.33 1.52
CA GLY A 112 -11.34 2.97 2.75
C GLY A 112 -10.27 3.99 3.10
N SER A 113 -9.94 4.05 4.39
CA SER A 113 -8.79 4.83 4.85
C SER A 113 -8.07 4.12 5.98
N LEU A 114 -6.76 4.34 6.05
CA LEU A 114 -5.89 3.80 7.10
C LEU A 114 -4.96 4.91 7.58
N GLN A 115 -4.85 5.06 8.90
CA GLN A 115 -3.91 6.00 9.50
C GLN A 115 -2.84 5.22 10.26
N ILE A 116 -1.59 5.46 9.90
CA ILE A 116 -0.41 4.79 10.42
C ILE A 116 0.43 5.81 11.18
N GLN A 117 0.85 5.44 12.38
CA GLN A 117 1.73 6.24 13.21
C GLN A 117 3.19 5.80 13.01
N ALA A 118 4.13 6.56 13.58
CA ALA A 118 5.54 6.18 13.53
C ALA A 118 5.75 4.76 14.08
N PRO A 119 6.19 3.80 13.24
CA PRO A 119 6.36 2.42 13.66
C PRO A 119 7.58 2.29 14.57
N THR A 120 7.53 1.32 15.46
CA THR A 120 8.70 0.87 16.21
C THR A 120 9.66 0.08 15.32
N GLU A 121 10.89 -0.13 15.79
CA GLU A 121 11.89 -0.94 15.06
C GLU A 121 11.43 -2.39 14.89
N GLU A 122 10.71 -2.92 15.89
CA GLU A 122 10.11 -4.26 15.84
C GLU A 122 9.03 -4.33 14.75
N GLU A 123 8.08 -3.39 14.75
CA GLU A 123 7.02 -3.32 13.72
C GLU A 123 7.61 -3.12 12.31
N SER A 124 8.69 -2.35 12.19
CA SER A 124 9.39 -2.15 10.91
C SER A 124 10.00 -3.44 10.39
N THR A 125 10.59 -4.23 11.28
CA THR A 125 11.19 -5.53 10.95
C THR A 125 10.11 -6.56 10.60
N GLU A 126 9.01 -6.58 11.35
CA GLU A 126 7.87 -7.46 11.07
C GLU A 126 7.16 -7.11 9.76
N ALA A 127 6.98 -5.82 9.48
CA ALA A 127 6.39 -5.35 8.23
C ALA A 127 7.25 -5.72 7.02
N ALA A 128 8.57 -5.54 7.10
CA ALA A 128 9.50 -5.96 6.05
C ALA A 128 9.43 -7.48 5.80
N ARG A 129 9.38 -8.29 6.86
CA ARG A 129 9.19 -9.75 6.74
C ARG A 129 7.84 -10.09 6.11
N SER A 130 6.75 -9.47 6.57
CA SER A 130 5.40 -9.68 6.04
C SER A 130 5.32 -9.34 4.54
N MET A 131 5.99 -8.27 4.11
CA MET A 131 6.12 -7.91 2.71
C MET A 131 6.87 -8.97 1.91
N GLU A 132 8.01 -9.46 2.42
CA GLU A 132 8.79 -10.51 1.77
C GLU A 132 8.00 -11.82 1.65
N GLU A 133 7.27 -12.22 2.70
CA GLU A 133 6.40 -13.39 2.67
C GLU A 133 5.25 -13.23 1.67
N ALA A 134 4.64 -12.04 1.58
CA ALA A 134 3.61 -11.74 0.59
C ALA A 134 4.14 -11.82 -0.85
N LEU A 135 5.33 -11.26 -1.10
CA LEU A 135 6.02 -11.33 -2.38
C LEU A 135 6.29 -12.79 -2.77
N CYS A 136 6.80 -13.59 -1.83
CA CYS A 136 7.09 -15.01 -2.04
C CYS A 136 5.83 -15.83 -2.34
N ARG A 137 4.74 -15.57 -1.61
CA ARG A 137 3.44 -16.25 -1.79
C ARG A 137 2.83 -15.98 -3.16
N VAL A 138 2.81 -14.72 -3.59
CA VAL A 138 2.27 -14.34 -4.89
C VAL A 138 3.14 -14.86 -6.04
N ASN A 139 4.47 -14.85 -5.89
CA ASN A 139 5.37 -15.48 -6.86
C ASN A 139 5.13 -17.01 -6.95
N SER A 140 4.84 -17.66 -5.82
CA SER A 140 4.50 -19.08 -5.80
C SER A 140 3.17 -19.39 -6.49
N PHE A 141 2.17 -18.50 -6.38
CA PHE A 141 0.90 -18.58 -7.13
C PHE A 141 1.10 -18.39 -8.65
N SER A 142 2.07 -17.58 -9.04
CA SER A 142 2.43 -17.35 -10.45
C SER A 142 3.27 -18.50 -11.04
N ALA A 143 3.88 -19.33 -10.19
CA ALA A 143 4.76 -20.43 -10.57
C ALA A 143 4.05 -21.79 -10.71
N GLU A 144 2.71 -21.85 -10.68
CA GLU A 144 2.00 -23.08 -11.05
C GLU A 144 2.10 -23.31 -12.57
N PRO A 145 2.82 -24.36 -13.03
CA PRO A 145 2.85 -24.71 -14.44
C PRO A 145 1.48 -25.26 -14.82
N SER A 146 0.93 -24.74 -15.91
CA SER A 146 -0.19 -25.39 -16.60
C SER A 146 0.19 -26.84 -16.89
N ILE A 147 -0.36 -27.79 -16.13
CA ILE A 147 -0.28 -29.21 -16.48
C ILE A 147 -1.36 -29.45 -17.54
N ALA A 148 -0.87 -29.88 -18.69
CA ALA A 148 -1.58 -30.21 -19.93
C ALA A 148 -2.61 -31.34 -19.77
#